data_AF-Q5BSW8-F1
#
_entry.id   AF-Q5BSW8-F1
#
_cell.length_a   1.000
_cell.length_b   1.000
_cell.length_c   1.000
_cell.angle_alpha   90.00
_cell.angle_beta   90.00
_cell.angle_gamma   90.00
#
_symmetry.space_group_name_H-M   'P 1'
#
loop_
_entity.id
_entity.type
_entity.pdbx_description
1 polymer ?
#
loop_
_entity_poly.entity_id
_entity_poly.type
_entity_poly.pdbx_seq_one_letter_code
_entity_poly.pdbx_strand_id
1 'polypeptide(L)'
;MFYSVDLLSAHRGKFGIIWLAATRVRKQLSRKELNSINIVSACNEITAYILGKTQLRLSLYLASQLTFGVCIIYREKVIIMLRKLDMSYLFV
;
A
#
# COMPACT_ATOMS: atom_id res chain seq x y z
N MET A 1 -13.15 4.70 -14.69
CA MET A 1 -11.76 5.11 -14.38
C MET A 1 -10.82 4.33 -15.30
N PHE A 2 -9.98 5.01 -16.09
CA PHE A 2 -9.11 4.39 -17.11
C PHE A 2 -7.81 3.89 -16.48
N TYR A 3 -7.86 2.75 -15.77
CA TYR A 3 -6.65 2.06 -15.33
C TYR A 3 -6.76 0.58 -15.66
N SER A 4 -5.61 -0.05 -15.89
CA SER A 4 -5.50 -1.50 -16.05
C SER A 4 -6.08 -2.19 -14.81
N VAL A 5 -7.14 -2.98 -15.01
CA VAL A 5 -7.72 -3.84 -13.97
C VAL A 5 -6.66 -4.84 -13.48
N ASP A 6 -5.74 -5.25 -14.33
CA ASP A 6 -4.64 -6.14 -13.99
C ASP A 6 -3.67 -5.51 -12.98
N LEU A 7 -3.45 -4.19 -13.05
CA LEU A 7 -2.56 -3.48 -12.14
C LEU A 7 -3.16 -3.33 -10.73
N LEU A 8 -4.50 -3.18 -10.66
CA LEU A 8 -5.25 -2.86 -9.44
C LEU A 8 -6.07 -4.03 -8.89
N SER A 9 -6.00 -5.21 -9.52
CA SER A 9 -6.70 -6.40 -9.05
C SER A 9 -6.23 -6.77 -7.65
N ALA A 10 -7.17 -6.96 -6.72
CA ALA A 10 -6.85 -7.32 -5.33
C ALA A 10 -6.10 -8.66 -5.21
N HIS A 11 -6.31 -9.57 -6.19
CA HIS A 11 -5.83 -10.95 -6.10
C HIS A 11 -4.54 -11.21 -6.89
N ARG A 12 -4.23 -10.37 -7.87
CA ARG A 12 -3.05 -10.51 -8.77
C ARG A 12 -2.36 -9.19 -9.11
N GLY A 13 -2.99 -8.06 -8.82
CA GLY A 13 -2.49 -6.75 -9.17
C GLY A 13 -1.43 -6.28 -8.19
N LYS A 14 -0.30 -5.87 -8.76
CA LYS A 14 0.89 -5.42 -8.02
C LYS A 14 0.59 -4.34 -6.99
N PHE A 15 -0.37 -3.47 -7.32
CA PHE A 15 -0.80 -2.36 -6.46
C PHE A 15 -2.21 -2.56 -5.88
N GLY A 16 -2.82 -3.74 -6.02
CA GLY A 16 -4.21 -3.97 -5.61
C GLY A 16 -4.44 -3.69 -4.13
N ILE A 17 -3.56 -4.17 -3.25
CA ILE A 17 -3.69 -3.94 -1.80
C ILE A 17 -3.47 -2.47 -1.44
N ILE A 18 -2.51 -1.80 -2.10
CA ILE A 18 -2.23 -0.36 -1.89
C ILE A 18 -3.41 0.49 -2.37
N TRP A 19 -3.98 0.15 -3.51
CA TRP A 19 -5.18 0.78 -4.06
C TRP A 19 -6.40 0.59 -3.14
N LEU A 20 -6.58 -0.61 -2.59
CA LEU A 20 -7.61 -0.88 -1.60
C LEU A 20 -7.37 -0.08 -0.31
N ALA A 21 -6.13 0.08 0.13
CA ALA A 21 -5.79 0.92 1.28
C ALA A 21 -6.19 2.38 1.05
N ALA A 22 -5.94 2.90 -0.14
CA ALA A 22 -6.26 4.28 -0.51
C ALA A 22 -7.77 4.54 -0.63
N THR A 23 -8.54 3.58 -1.16
CA THR A 23 -9.94 3.78 -1.56
C THR A 23 -10.97 3.19 -0.58
N ARG A 24 -10.64 2.10 0.11
CA ARG A 24 -11.55 1.49 1.09
C ARG A 24 -11.32 2.08 2.48
N VAL A 25 -11.92 3.24 2.69
CA VAL A 25 -11.90 4.04 3.94
C VAL A 25 -12.32 3.25 5.20
N ARG A 26 -12.96 2.06 5.11
CA ARG A 26 -13.51 1.35 6.27
C ARG A 26 -13.19 -0.15 6.43
N LYS A 27 -12.61 -0.84 5.45
CA LYS A 27 -12.29 -2.26 5.63
C LYS A 27 -10.84 -2.38 6.06
N GLN A 28 -10.63 -2.65 7.35
CA GLN A 28 -9.32 -2.81 7.95
C GLN A 28 -8.55 -3.90 7.19
N LEU A 29 -7.38 -3.55 6.65
CA LEU A 29 -6.51 -4.49 5.96
C LEU A 29 -6.12 -5.62 6.91
N SER A 30 -6.12 -6.85 6.41
CA SER A 30 -5.67 -7.98 7.22
C SER A 30 -4.19 -7.81 7.55
N ARG A 31 -3.77 -8.30 8.74
CA ARG A 31 -2.36 -8.29 9.15
C ARG A 31 -1.46 -9.02 8.13
N LYS A 32 -2.00 -10.04 7.45
CA LYS A 32 -1.31 -10.75 6.36
C LYS A 32 -1.08 -9.85 5.15
N GLU A 33 -2.09 -9.08 4.75
CA GLU A 33 -2.00 -8.13 3.63
C GLU A 33 -1.08 -6.96 3.94
N LEU A 34 -1.11 -6.45 5.17
CA LEU A 34 -0.15 -5.43 5.58
C LEU A 34 1.29 -5.97 5.54
N ASN A 35 1.52 -7.17 6.06
CA ASN A 35 2.86 -7.76 6.10
C ASN A 35 3.41 -8.12 4.73
N SER A 36 2.57 -8.48 3.75
CA SER A 36 3.02 -8.81 2.39
C SER A 36 3.56 -7.60 1.63
N ILE A 37 3.22 -6.38 2.04
CA ILE A 37 3.66 -5.15 1.36
C ILE A 37 4.99 -4.67 1.93
N ASN A 38 6.03 -4.63 1.09
CA ASN A 38 7.25 -3.89 1.41
C ASN A 38 7.09 -2.42 1.00
N ILE A 39 7.14 -1.51 1.98
CA ILE A 39 6.90 -0.07 1.78
C ILE A 39 7.98 0.55 0.89
N VAL A 40 9.25 0.23 1.13
CA VAL A 40 10.38 0.77 0.36
C VAL A 40 10.29 0.33 -1.09
N SER A 41 10.02 -0.96 -1.32
CA SER A 41 9.83 -1.49 -2.67
C SER A 41 8.64 -0.83 -3.37
N ALA A 42 7.51 -0.67 -2.68
CA ALA A 42 6.32 -0.03 -3.23
C ALA A 42 6.61 1.43 -3.65
N CYS A 43 7.28 2.21 -2.81
CA CYS A 43 7.69 3.58 -3.15
C CYS A 43 8.60 3.61 -4.38
N ASN A 44 9.66 2.80 -4.39
CA ASN A 44 10.60 2.75 -5.51
C ASN A 44 9.92 2.40 -6.83
N GLU A 45 8.97 1.47 -6.81
CA GLU A 45 8.21 1.10 -7.99
C GLU A 45 7.29 2.24 -8.46
N ILE A 46 6.50 2.83 -7.56
CA ILE A 46 5.64 3.99 -7.90
C ILE A 46 6.49 5.11 -8.50
N THR A 47 7.65 5.41 -7.93
CA THR A 47 8.59 6.39 -8.47
C THR A 47 9.12 6.00 -9.85
N ALA A 48 9.42 4.72 -10.10
CA ALA A 48 9.84 4.25 -11.42
C ALA A 48 8.75 4.46 -12.49
N TYR A 49 7.48 4.25 -12.14
CA TYR A 49 6.34 4.54 -13.01
C TYR A 49 6.17 6.04 -13.28
N ILE A 50 6.38 6.89 -12.26
CA ILE A 50 6.30 8.36 -12.41
C ILE A 50 7.44 8.89 -13.29
N LEU A 51 8.66 8.37 -13.11
CA LEU A 51 9.84 8.74 -13.90
C LEU A 51 9.83 8.16 -15.32
N GLY A 52 8.80 7.40 -15.70
CA GLY A 52 8.67 6.83 -17.04
C GLY A 52 9.70 5.74 -17.36
N LYS A 53 10.29 5.11 -16.35
CA LYS A 53 11.23 3.98 -16.54
C LYS A 53 10.53 2.69 -16.98
N THR A 54 9.20 2.67 -16.92
CA THR A 54 8.34 1.54 -17.30
C THR A 54 7.55 1.86 -18.56
N GLN A 55 7.28 0.84 -19.38
CA GLN A 55 6.45 0.96 -20.60
C GLN A 55 5.03 1.46 -20.32
N LEU A 56 4.49 1.13 -19.14
CA LEU A 56 3.20 1.61 -18.69
C LEU A 56 3.37 2.91 -17.90
N ARG A 57 2.56 3.94 -18.20
CA ARG A 57 2.52 5.21 -17.45
C ARG A 57 1.32 5.23 -16.53
N LEU A 58 1.54 5.66 -15.28
CA LEU A 58 0.43 5.93 -14.36
C LEU A 58 -0.10 7.35 -14.63
N SER A 59 -1.43 7.51 -14.57
CA SER A 59 -2.00 8.86 -14.46
C SER A 59 -1.55 9.50 -13.14
N LEU A 60 -1.45 10.83 -13.12
CA LEU A 60 -1.09 11.57 -11.91
C LEU A 60 -2.05 11.28 -10.74
N TYR A 61 -3.36 11.13 -11.03
CA TYR A 61 -4.36 10.74 -10.05
C TYR A 61 -4.12 9.34 -9.48
N LEU A 62 -3.78 8.37 -10.33
CA LEU A 62 -3.49 7.02 -9.85
C LEU A 62 -2.21 6.99 -9.01
N ALA A 63 -1.17 7.69 -9.44
CA ALA A 63 0.07 7.82 -8.69
C ALA A 63 -0.16 8.47 -7.30
N SER A 64 -0.99 9.52 -7.23
CA SER A 64 -1.30 10.17 -5.95
C SER A 64 -2.12 9.27 -5.03
N GLN A 65 -3.12 8.56 -5.55
CA GLN A 65 -3.90 7.57 -4.80
C GLN A 65 -3.01 6.44 -4.26
N LEU A 66 -2.11 5.88 -5.08
CA LEU A 66 -1.21 4.82 -4.65
C LEU A 66 -0.24 5.31 -3.56
N THR A 67 0.32 6.50 -3.73
CA THR A 67 1.22 7.10 -2.73
C THR A 67 0.49 7.34 -1.42
N PHE A 68 -0.74 7.84 -1.46
CA PHE A 68 -1.60 7.98 -0.28
C PHE A 68 -1.90 6.64 0.39
N GLY A 69 -2.20 5.59 -0.39
CA GLY A 69 -2.39 4.24 0.11
C GLY A 69 -1.17 3.68 0.84
N VAL A 70 0.04 3.94 0.33
CA VAL A 70 1.30 3.56 1.00
C VAL A 70 1.43 4.25 2.36
N CYS A 71 1.08 5.54 2.47
CA CYS A 71 1.08 6.26 3.75
C CYS A 71 0.12 5.64 4.77
N ILE A 72 -1.09 5.22 4.33
CA ILE A 72 -2.05 4.52 5.19
C ILE A 72 -1.46 3.20 5.69
N ILE A 73 -0.87 2.40 4.79
CA ILE A 73 -0.24 1.12 5.15
C ILE A 73 0.90 1.32 6.15
N TYR A 74 1.74 2.35 5.95
CA TYR A 74 2.80 2.70 6.89
C TYR A 74 2.23 3.00 8.28
N ARG A 75 1.22 3.87 8.37
CA ARG A 75 0.54 4.20 9.62
C ARG A 75 0.00 2.96 10.32
N GLU A 76 -0.71 2.08 9.59
CA GLU A 76 -1.27 0.86 10.16
C GLU A 76 -0.17 -0.09 10.68
N LYS A 77 0.95 -0.22 9.95
CA LYS A 77 2.11 -1.00 10.42
C LYS A 77 2.68 -0.43 11.72
N VAL A 78 2.82 0.89 11.82
CA VAL A 78 3.32 1.55 13.02
C VAL A 78 2.38 1.31 14.21
N ILE A 79 1.07 1.49 14.03
CA ILE A 79 0.06 1.22 15.10
C ILE A 79 0.15 -0.23 15.57
N ILE A 80 0.27 -1.18 14.63
CA ILE A 80 0.37 -2.60 14.93
C ILE A 80 1.67 -2.94 15.68
N MET A 81 2.78 -2.30 15.33
CA MET A 81 4.06 -2.48 16.01
C MET A 81 4.04 -1.88 17.42
N LEU A 82 3.51 -0.66 17.57
CA LEU A 82 3.36 -0.01 18.88
C LEU A 82 2.51 -0.85 19.83
N ARG A 83 1.38 -1.40 19.35
CA ARG A 83 0.54 -2.29 20.16
C ARG A 83 1.26 -3.57 20.59
N LYS A 84 2.17 -4.10 19.76
CA LYS A 84 2.98 -5.27 20.13
C LYS A 84 4.00 -4.93 21.22
N LEU A 85 4.63 -3.77 21.12
CA LEU A 85 5.59 -3.29 22.11
C LEU A 85 4.90 -3.06 23.46
N ASP A 86 3.78 -2.35 23.48
CA ASP A 86 2.99 -2.07 24.70
C ASP A 86 2.58 -3.36 25.43
N MET A 87 2.09 -4.36 24.69
CA MET A 87 1.80 -5.69 25.26
C MET A 87 3.05 -6.39 25.79
N SER A 88 4.21 -6.21 25.18
CA SER A 88 5.44 -6.86 25.63
C SER A 88 5.94 -6.28 26.96
N TYR A 89 5.72 -4.97 27.21
CA TYR A 89 6.06 -4.32 28.48
C TYR A 89 5.08 -4.62 29.61
N LEU A 90 3.86 -5.09 29.30
CA LEU A 90 2.84 -5.46 30.28
C LEU A 90 3.00 -6.89 30.84
N PHE A 91 3.87 -7.70 30.22
CA PHE A 91 4.16 -9.09 30.62
C PHE A 91 5.58 -9.27 31.22
N VAL A 92 6.28 -8.18 31.52
CA VAL A 92 7.55 -8.14 32.27
C VAL A 92 7.30 -7.49 33.62
#